data_AF-A0A315V1E4-F1
#
_entry.id   AF-A0A315V1E4-F1
#
_cell.length_a   1.000
_cell.length_b   1.000
_cell.length_c   1.000
_cell.angle_alpha   90.00
_cell.angle_beta   90.00
_cell.angle_gamma   90.00
#
_symmetry.space_group_name_H-M   'P 1'
#
loop_
_entity.id
_entity.type
_entity.pdbx_description
1 polymer ?
#
loop_
_entity_poly.entity_id
_entity_poly.type
_entity_poly.pdbx_seq_one_letter_code
_entity_poly.pdbx_strand_id
1 'polypeptide(L)'
;MELNTAERFYDFLTNFKDYEDYLDSKITPTDFFYLKSRELARKLVEHSHKGMILSREEFEERKAAAEAAKAEQSSVFYNRSRP
;
A
#
# COMPACT_ATOMS: atom_id res chain seq x y z
N MET A 1 -14.92 -2.15 18.32
CA MET A 1 -13.55 -2.61 18.03
C MET A 1 -13.15 -2.01 16.70
N GLU A 2 -12.47 -0.87 16.71
CA GLU A 2 -12.12 -0.07 15.52
C GLU A 2 -10.61 -0.09 15.24
N LEU A 3 -9.99 -1.27 15.40
CA LEU A 3 -8.54 -1.50 15.19
C LEU A 3 -8.29 -2.46 14.02
N ASN A 4 -9.01 -2.35 12.91
CA ASN A 4 -8.82 -3.32 11.82
C ASN A 4 -8.92 -2.76 10.40
N THR A 5 -9.04 -1.45 10.26
CA THR A 5 -8.90 -0.82 8.95
C THR A 5 -7.42 -0.62 8.66
N ALA A 6 -6.69 0.07 9.53
CA ALA A 6 -5.27 0.37 9.32
C ALA A 6 -4.39 -0.90 9.18
N GLU A 7 -4.50 -1.89 10.06
CA GLU A 7 -3.73 -3.14 9.96
C GLU A 7 -4.01 -3.92 8.68
N ARG A 8 -5.28 -4.00 8.28
CA ARG A 8 -5.69 -4.64 7.02
C ARG A 8 -5.20 -3.86 5.81
N PHE A 9 -5.14 -2.54 5.92
CA PHE A 9 -4.50 -1.67 4.94
C PHE A 9 -2.98 -1.90 4.87
N TYR A 10 -2.29 -2.05 6.00
CA TYR A 10 -0.85 -2.34 6.01
C TYR A 10 -0.54 -3.70 5.38
N ASP A 11 -1.30 -4.74 5.70
CA ASP A 11 -1.13 -6.06 5.07
C ASP A 11 -1.42 -6.00 3.56
N PHE A 12 -2.46 -5.27 3.16
CA PHE A 12 -2.77 -4.98 1.76
C PHE A 12 -1.60 -4.28 1.06
N LEU A 13 -1.01 -3.23 1.66
CA LEU A 13 0.14 -2.52 1.09
C LEU A 13 1.38 -3.42 0.94
N THR A 14 1.62 -4.34 1.88
CA THR A 14 2.74 -5.28 1.79
C THR A 14 2.57 -6.34 0.69
N ASN A 15 1.35 -6.54 0.16
CA ASN A 15 1.14 -7.44 -0.97
C ASN A 15 1.60 -6.83 -2.32
N PHE A 16 1.79 -5.51 -2.40
CA PHE A 16 2.25 -4.85 -3.61
C PHE A 16 3.76 -4.76 -3.66
N LYS A 17 4.33 -5.11 -4.82
CA LYS A 17 5.78 -5.13 -5.00
C LYS A 17 6.36 -3.73 -5.02
N ASP A 18 5.72 -2.84 -5.78
CA ASP A 18 6.14 -1.45 -5.98
C ASP A 18 4.91 -0.53 -6.05
N TYR A 19 5.14 0.78 -6.02
CA TYR A 19 4.09 1.79 -6.07
C TYR A 19 3.32 1.74 -7.40
N GLU A 20 3.98 1.38 -8.51
CA GLU A 20 3.30 1.19 -9.80
C GLU A 20 2.26 0.05 -9.79
N ASP A 21 2.53 -1.02 -9.03
CA ASP A 21 1.65 -2.18 -8.87
C ASP A 21 0.41 -1.82 -8.01
N TYR A 22 0.65 -1.02 -6.96
CA TYR A 22 -0.42 -0.41 -6.17
C TYR A 22 -1.30 0.50 -7.02
N LEU A 23 -0.71 1.34 -7.87
CA LEU A 23 -1.46 2.21 -8.77
C LEU A 23 -2.27 1.41 -9.80
N ASP A 24 -1.71 0.35 -10.41
CA ASP A 24 -2.44 -0.49 -11.37
C ASP A 24 -3.67 -1.16 -10.72
N SER A 25 -3.56 -1.58 -9.45
CA SER A 25 -4.70 -2.11 -8.69
C SER A 25 -5.79 -1.07 -8.39
N LYS A 26 -5.48 0.23 -8.48
CA LYS A 26 -6.43 1.33 -8.30
C LYS A 26 -6.97 1.88 -9.63
N ILE A 27 -6.42 1.46 -10.78
CA ILE A 27 -6.94 1.82 -12.09
C ILE A 27 -8.32 1.16 -12.26
N THR A 28 -9.35 2.00 -12.36
CA THR A 28 -10.70 1.52 -12.66
C THR A 28 -10.81 1.22 -14.16
N PRO A 29 -11.61 0.23 -14.60
CA PRO A 29 -11.89 0.00 -16.02
C PRO A 29 -12.41 1.25 -16.74
N THR A 30 -13.07 2.16 -16.00
CA THR A 30 -13.46 3.49 -16.48
C THR A 30 -12.26 4.34 -16.89
N ASP A 31 -11.19 4.39 -16.09
CA ASP A 31 -9.96 5.11 -16.42
C ASP A 31 -9.31 4.52 -17.67
N PHE A 32 -9.31 3.19 -17.81
CA PHE A 32 -8.84 2.52 -19.02
C PHE A 32 -9.72 2.82 -20.24
N PHE A 33 -11.04 2.92 -20.06
CA PHE A 33 -11.99 3.25 -21.11
C PHE A 33 -11.78 4.67 -21.67
N TYR A 34 -11.53 5.66 -20.79
CA TYR A 34 -11.32 7.04 -21.20
C TYR A 34 -9.91 7.32 -21.72
N LEU A 35 -8.88 6.70 -21.14
CA LEU A 35 -7.49 7.04 -21.45
C LEU A 35 -6.84 6.08 -22.44
N LYS A 36 -7.36 4.85 -22.59
CA LYS A 36 -6.82 3.75 -23.44
C LYS A 36 -5.33 3.44 -23.26
N SER A 37 -4.67 4.08 -22.31
CA SER A 37 -3.25 4.01 -22.02
C SER A 37 -3.05 3.85 -20.53
N ARG A 38 -2.38 2.76 -20.16
CA ARG A 38 -2.10 2.39 -18.77
C ARG A 38 -1.27 3.45 -18.03
N GLU A 39 -0.32 4.08 -18.70
CA GLU A 39 0.50 5.16 -18.13
C GLU A 39 -0.30 6.43 -17.84
N LEU A 40 -1.23 6.79 -18.75
CA LEU A 40 -2.13 7.91 -18.52
C LEU A 40 -3.10 7.62 -17.39
N ALA A 41 -3.61 6.39 -17.31
CA ALA A 41 -4.48 5.97 -16.22
C ALA A 41 -3.75 6.03 -14.87
N ARG A 42 -2.47 5.61 -14.81
CA ARG A 42 -1.64 5.77 -13.60
C ARG A 42 -1.51 7.23 -13.17
N LYS A 43 -1.19 8.14 -14.11
CA LYS A 43 -1.11 9.58 -13.81
C LYS A 43 -2.45 10.17 -13.41
N LEU A 44 -3.54 9.75 -14.05
CA LEU A 44 -4.88 10.23 -13.71
C LEU A 44 -5.28 9.77 -12.30
N VAL A 45 -4.97 8.53 -11.94
CA VAL A 45 -5.24 7.96 -10.62
C VAL A 45 -4.39 8.67 -9.56
N GLU A 46 -3.10 8.87 -9.80
CA GLU A 46 -2.18 9.61 -8.92
C GLU A 46 -2.61 11.08 -8.73
N HIS A 47 -3.04 11.75 -9.80
CA HIS A 47 -3.38 13.17 -9.78
C HIS A 47 -4.87 13.46 -9.55
N SER A 48 -5.71 12.43 -9.57
CA SER A 48 -7.12 12.55 -9.24
C SER A 48 -7.23 12.75 -7.75
N HIS A 49 -7.87 13.85 -7.37
CA HIS A 49 -8.38 14.13 -6.02
C HIS A 49 -9.50 13.14 -5.58
N LYS A 50 -9.49 11.89 -6.06
CA LYS A 50 -10.17 10.79 -5.40
C LYS A 50 -9.37 10.57 -4.11
N GLY A 51 -9.73 11.24 -3.02
CA GLY A 51 -9.00 11.28 -1.73
C GLY A 51 -8.84 9.92 -1.00
N MET A 52 -8.51 8.86 -1.71
CA MET A 52 -8.33 7.49 -1.27
C MET A 52 -6.99 6.89 -1.75
N ILE A 53 -6.13 7.67 -2.41
CA ILE A 53 -4.89 7.19 -2.99
C ILE A 53 -3.72 7.89 -2.29
N LEU A 54 -2.84 7.08 -1.71
CA LEU A 54 -1.63 7.52 -1.03
C LEU A 54 -0.64 8.05 -2.07
N SER A 55 0.04 9.15 -1.74
CA SER A 55 1.19 9.62 -2.53
C SER A 55 2.33 8.60 -2.45
N ARG A 56 3.27 8.65 -3.41
CA ARG A 56 4.43 7.75 -3.43
C ARG A 56 5.19 7.74 -2.10
N GLU A 57 5.42 8.92 -1.51
CA GLU A 57 6.06 9.07 -0.20
C GLU A 57 5.24 8.40 0.92
N GLU A 58 3.92 8.61 0.94
CA GLU A 58 3.04 8.00 1.96
C GLU A 58 2.98 6.46 1.82
N PHE A 59 3.01 5.94 0.59
CA PHE A 59 3.04 4.50 0.35
C PHE A 59 4.34 3.89 0.92
N GLU A 60 5.48 4.47 0.58
CA GLU A 60 6.79 3.99 1.03
C GLU A 60 6.92 4.10 2.56
N GLU A 61 6.50 5.22 3.16
CA GLU A 61 6.52 5.41 4.60
C GLU A 61 5.66 4.38 5.34
N ARG A 62 4.44 4.14 4.85
CA ARG A 62 3.54 3.14 5.44
C ARG A 62 4.03 1.71 5.24
N LYS A 63 4.62 1.40 4.08
CA LYS A 63 5.20 0.08 3.81
C LYS A 63 6.39 -0.19 4.72
N ALA A 64 7.28 0.80 4.89
CA ALA A 64 8.40 0.72 5.81
C ALA A 64 7.94 0.55 7.27
N ALA A 65 6.92 1.30 7.69
CA ALA A 65 6.33 1.16 9.02
C ALA A 65 5.73 -0.24 9.25
N ALA A 66 5.04 -0.79 8.24
CA ALA A 66 4.49 -2.15 8.31
C ALA A 66 5.57 -3.23 8.40
N GLU A 67 6.66 -3.08 7.63
CA GLU A 67 7.77 -4.02 7.65
C GLU A 67 8.54 -3.96 8.98
N ALA A 68 8.79 -2.75 9.50
CA ALA A 68 9.39 -2.55 10.82
C ALA A 68 8.52 -3.15 11.94
N ALA A 69 7.20 -2.96 11.88
CA ALA A 69 6.28 -3.56 12.84
C ALA A 69 6.29 -5.11 12.79
N LYS A 70 6.33 -5.71 11.59
CA LYS A 70 6.49 -7.17 11.43
C LYS A 70 7.84 -7.66 11.96
N ALA A 71 8.92 -6.94 11.66
CA ALA A 71 10.26 -7.31 12.12
C ALA A 71 10.39 -7.24 13.65
N GLU A 72 9.82 -6.21 14.29
CA GLU A 72 9.84 -6.04 15.74
C GLU A 72 9.02 -7.12 16.47
N GLN A 73 7.85 -7.50 15.94
CA GLN A 73 7.10 -8.63 16.48
C GLN A 73 7.90 -9.95 16.38
N SER A 74 8.65 -10.17 15.30
CA SER A 74 9.47 -11.37 15.14
C SER A 74 10.64 -11.41 16.13
N SER A 75 11.29 -10.27 16.39
CA SER A 75 12.48 -10.19 17.25
C SER A 75 12.13 -10.34 18.73
N VAL A 76 10.99 -9.79 19.16
CA VAL A 76 10.46 -9.95 20.52
C VAL A 76 10.14 -11.41 20.82
N PHE A 77 9.64 -12.16 19.84
CA PHE A 77 9.33 -13.59 20.00
C PHE A 77 10.60 -14.44 20.15
N TYR A 78 11.67 -14.09 19.40
CA TYR A 78 12.96 -14.77 19.50
C TYR A 78 13.67 -14.52 20.84
N ASN A 79 13.57 -13.31 21.40
CA ASN A 79 14.29 -12.97 22.63
C ASN A 79 13.66 -13.58 23.90
N ARG A 80 12.38 -13.98 23.86
CA ARG A 80 11.68 -14.65 24.98
C ARG A 80 11.92 -16.16 25.07
N SER A 81 12.56 -16.74 24.06
CA SER A 81 12.78 -18.19 23.95
C SER A 81 14.24 -18.61 24.24
N ARG A 82 15.08 -17.71 24.77
CA ARG A 82 16.42 -18.10 25.24
C ARG A 82 16.36 -18.60 26.70
N PRO A 83 16.77 -19.85 26.97
CA PRO A 83 16.87 -20.40 28.32
C PRO A 83 18.01 -19.78 29.14
#